data_AF-A0A1C5NK32-F1
#
_entry.id   AF-A0A1C5NK32-F1
#
_cell.length_a   1.000
_cell.length_b   1.000
_cell.length_c   1.000
_cell.angle_alpha   90.00
_cell.angle_beta   90.00
_cell.angle_gamma   90.00
#
_symmetry.space_group_name_H-M   'P 1'
#
loop_
_entity.id
_entity.type
_entity.pdbx_description
1 polymer ?
#
loop_
_entity_poly.entity_id
_entity_poly.type
_entity_poly.pdbx_seq_one_letter_code
_entity_poly.pdbx_strand_id
1 'polypeptide(L)'
;MPLKRDEAFWKEGMDEKRFALCCIHKIWICLAAALAGAVFAAGIYLGVRQLTMGPKQYRSEVLYSIVYDIDEDDEVLKEFINEYNAYTWGDMMRSDRVMDTVLLQLPDVERSVIEASISTEIVSDPEFLTAYFTTGDAALSDRIAAAYNCAMTAFGQTMQGRGLTAIEVWKTVSAQAVLPENKVKNAAALGLVLGLLVGILGVAVWYVLDDSVLLSSDVEKRCAIPVLGYRTAKPDEQFGALLDAQLRAKASQSAFQEISLDTVLSGTMGLGEEEKIPLILLVRWNTPCIKKLGLALDLLAQREISVVGVILTDVDARFLHAYYRV
;
A
#
# COMPACT_ATOMS: atom_id res chain seq x y z
N MET A 1 23.08 23.70 -35.48
CA MET A 1 23.94 22.56 -35.08
C MET A 1 23.01 21.54 -34.45
N PRO A 2 22.93 20.28 -34.92
CA PRO A 2 21.91 19.36 -34.43
C PRO A 2 22.18 19.06 -32.94
N LEU A 3 21.15 19.22 -32.11
CA LEU A 3 21.15 18.82 -30.70
C LEU A 3 21.71 17.41 -30.58
N LYS A 4 22.95 17.28 -30.08
CA LYS A 4 23.48 15.99 -29.65
C LYS A 4 22.56 15.53 -28.53
N ARG A 5 21.72 14.52 -28.82
CA ARG A 5 21.10 13.72 -27.77
C ARG A 5 22.24 13.06 -27.03
N ASP A 6 22.69 13.66 -25.94
CA ASP A 6 23.56 12.98 -25.01
C ASP A 6 22.75 11.80 -24.44
N GLU A 7 23.11 10.58 -24.87
CA GLU A 7 22.55 9.30 -24.47
C GLU A 7 22.79 8.98 -22.97
N ALA A 8 23.18 9.98 -22.18
CA ALA A 8 23.54 9.89 -20.77
C ALA A 8 22.47 10.49 -19.82
N PHE A 9 21.23 10.68 -20.29
CA PHE A 9 20.11 11.13 -19.43
C PHE A 9 19.93 10.24 -18.19
N TRP A 10 20.17 8.93 -18.31
CA TRP A 10 20.05 7.96 -17.21
C TRP A 10 21.19 8.03 -16.17
N LYS A 11 22.29 8.76 -16.47
CA LYS A 11 23.43 8.94 -15.55
C LYS A 11 23.33 10.24 -14.74
N GLU A 12 22.38 11.12 -15.05
CA GLU A 12 22.03 12.21 -14.15
C GLU A 12 21.27 11.60 -12.96
N GLY A 13 21.96 11.41 -11.84
CA GLY A 13 21.34 10.96 -10.61
C GLY A 13 20.13 11.84 -10.27
N MET A 14 19.08 11.22 -9.75
CA MET A 14 17.87 11.93 -9.33
C MET A 14 18.24 13.01 -8.31
N ASP A 15 17.87 14.26 -8.57
CA ASP A 15 18.03 15.34 -7.61
C ASP A 15 17.04 15.14 -6.46
N GLU A 16 17.50 14.46 -5.40
CA GLU A 16 16.72 14.06 -4.23
C GLU A 16 16.04 15.26 -3.56
N LYS A 17 16.66 16.45 -3.59
CA LYS A 17 16.10 17.67 -2.99
C LYS A 17 14.92 18.20 -3.80
N ARG A 18 15.04 18.20 -5.13
CA ARG A 18 13.96 18.58 -6.04
C ARG A 18 12.78 17.61 -5.93
N PHE A 19 13.07 16.32 -5.87
CA PHE A 19 12.06 15.28 -5.68
C PHE A 19 11.33 15.46 -4.34
N ALA A 20 12.06 15.66 -3.23
CA ALA A 20 11.47 15.87 -1.92
C ALA A 20 10.57 17.12 -1.86
N LEU A 21 11.01 18.25 -2.42
CA LEU A 21 10.20 19.48 -2.44
C LEU A 21 8.92 19.33 -3.27
N CYS A 22 9.00 18.69 -4.43
CA CYS A 22 7.81 18.44 -5.27
C CYS A 22 6.84 17.46 -4.59
N CYS A 23 7.36 16.44 -3.91
CA CYS A 23 6.57 15.47 -3.15
C CYS A 23 5.88 16.10 -1.94
N ILE A 24 6.51 17.04 -1.23
CA ILE A 24 5.92 17.72 -0.06
C ILE A 24 4.67 18.53 -0.45
N HIS A 25 4.74 19.29 -1.55
CA HIS A 25 3.59 20.10 -1.97
C HIS A 25 2.40 19.25 -2.45
N LYS A 26 2.67 18.02 -2.90
CA LYS A 26 1.66 17.09 -3.42
C LYS A 26 1.37 15.90 -2.51
N ILE A 27 1.78 15.95 -1.25
CA ILE A 27 1.57 14.87 -0.27
C ILE A 27 0.08 14.54 -0.07
N TRP A 28 -0.80 15.53 -0.29
CA TRP A 28 -2.24 15.38 -0.33
C TRP A 28 -2.69 14.29 -1.32
N ILE A 29 -2.04 14.15 -2.48
CA ILE A 29 -2.40 13.15 -3.50
C ILE A 29 -2.17 11.73 -2.96
N CYS A 30 -1.05 11.52 -2.26
CA CYS A 30 -0.74 10.25 -1.63
C CYS A 30 -1.74 9.92 -0.51
N LEU A 31 -2.13 10.92 0.29
CA LEU A 31 -3.15 10.75 1.33
C LEU A 31 -4.53 10.44 0.75
N ALA A 32 -4.94 11.14 -0.30
CA ALA A 32 -6.20 10.90 -0.99
C ALA A 32 -6.22 9.49 -1.64
N ALA A 33 -5.12 9.07 -2.25
CA ALA A 33 -4.98 7.73 -2.82
C ALA A 33 -5.05 6.63 -1.74
N ALA A 34 -4.43 6.84 -0.57
CA ALA A 34 -4.50 5.93 0.56
C ALA A 34 -5.93 5.79 1.09
N LEU A 35 -6.65 6.90 1.27
CA LEU A 35 -8.06 6.90 1.69
C LEU A 35 -8.96 6.20 0.68
N ALA A 36 -8.79 6.49 -0.61
CA ALA A 36 -9.54 5.83 -1.68
C ALA A 36 -9.28 4.32 -1.71
N GLY A 37 -8.02 3.89 -1.56
CA GLY A 37 -7.64 2.48 -1.49
C GLY A 37 -8.26 1.75 -0.30
N ALA A 38 -8.31 2.40 0.87
CA ALA A 38 -8.94 1.85 2.07
C ALA A 38 -10.44 1.60 1.88
N VAL A 39 -11.16 2.60 1.35
CA VAL A 39 -12.60 2.51 1.09
C VAL A 39 -12.89 1.44 0.03
N PHE A 40 -12.10 1.39 -1.04
CA PHE A 40 -12.24 0.42 -2.11
C PHE A 40 -12.05 -1.02 -1.62
N ALA A 41 -10.97 -1.30 -0.90
CA ALA A 41 -10.69 -2.63 -0.38
C ALA A 41 -11.73 -3.09 0.67
N ALA A 42 -12.16 -2.18 1.56
CA ALA A 42 -13.23 -2.47 2.51
C ALA A 42 -14.56 -2.76 1.80
N GLY A 43 -14.90 -1.98 0.77
CA GLY A 43 -16.10 -2.18 -0.05
C GLY A 43 -16.10 -3.52 -0.76
N ILE A 44 -14.99 -3.91 -1.40
CA ILE A 44 -14.85 -5.24 -2.02
C ILE A 44 -15.00 -6.34 -0.97
N TYR A 45 -14.31 -6.24 0.16
CA TYR A 45 -14.39 -7.25 1.22
C TYR A 45 -15.83 -7.42 1.73
N LEU A 46 -16.54 -6.31 1.97
CA LEU A 46 -17.94 -6.34 2.37
C LEU A 46 -18.83 -6.95 1.30
N GLY A 47 -18.62 -6.58 0.03
CA GLY A 47 -19.35 -7.15 -1.10
C GLY A 47 -19.17 -8.65 -1.23
N VAL A 48 -17.91 -9.13 -1.20
CA VAL A 48 -17.59 -10.56 -1.22
C VAL A 48 -18.20 -11.25 -0.01
N ARG A 49 -18.01 -10.70 1.20
CA ARG A 49 -18.58 -11.26 2.43
C ARG A 49 -20.09 -11.37 2.36
N GLN A 50 -20.78 -10.40 1.78
CA GLN A 50 -22.23 -10.43 1.63
C GLN A 50 -22.69 -11.49 0.62
N LEU A 51 -21.93 -11.70 -0.45
CA LEU A 51 -22.19 -12.72 -1.46
C LEU A 51 -21.86 -14.14 -0.98
N THR A 52 -20.84 -14.28 -0.12
CA THR A 52 -20.38 -15.57 0.41
C THR A 52 -20.90 -15.86 1.81
N MET A 53 -21.75 -15.00 2.39
CA MET A 53 -22.40 -15.25 3.66
C MET A 53 -23.38 -16.41 3.46
N GLY A 54 -22.90 -17.62 3.77
CA GLY A 54 -23.74 -18.78 3.92
C GLY A 54 -24.81 -18.60 5.01
N PRO A 55 -25.68 -19.59 5.20
CA PRO A 55 -26.70 -19.54 6.25
C PRO A 55 -26.05 -19.27 7.62
N LYS A 56 -26.77 -18.57 8.50
CA LYS A 56 -26.32 -18.32 9.87
C LYS A 56 -25.96 -19.66 10.52
N GLN A 57 -24.75 -19.75 11.05
CA GLN A 57 -24.29 -20.91 11.80
C GLN A 57 -24.35 -20.59 13.29
N TYR A 58 -24.71 -21.58 14.08
CA TYR A 58 -24.78 -21.53 15.54
C TYR A 58 -23.82 -22.55 16.11
N ARG A 59 -22.93 -22.12 17.00
CA ARG A 59 -21.89 -22.97 17.60
C ARG A 59 -22.12 -23.10 19.09
N SER A 60 -22.30 -24.34 19.54
CA SER A 60 -22.19 -24.72 20.95
C SER A 60 -20.74 -25.09 21.24
N GLU A 61 -20.26 -24.76 22.44
CA GLU A 61 -18.91 -25.07 22.90
C GLU A 61 -18.97 -25.93 24.15
N VAL A 62 -18.17 -26.99 24.19
CA VAL A 62 -18.00 -27.83 25.37
C VAL A 62 -16.52 -27.98 25.69
N LEU A 63 -16.18 -27.77 26.96
CA LEU A 63 -14.88 -28.05 27.52
C LEU A 63 -14.94 -29.35 28.33
N TYR A 64 -14.18 -30.34 27.88
CA TYR A 64 -14.00 -31.61 28.57
C TYR A 64 -12.70 -31.61 29.37
N SER A 65 -12.76 -32.12 30.59
CA SER A 65 -11.61 -32.49 31.41
C SER A 65 -11.30 -33.97 31.21
N ILE A 66 -10.07 -34.30 30.84
CA ILE A 66 -9.61 -35.66 30.65
C ILE A 66 -8.71 -36.01 31.82
N VAL A 67 -9.16 -36.95 32.66
CA VAL A 67 -8.43 -37.40 33.84
C VAL A 67 -7.65 -38.66 33.46
N TYR A 68 -6.33 -38.59 33.46
CA TYR A 68 -5.45 -39.72 33.16
C TYR A 68 -5.13 -40.54 34.43
N ASP A 69 -4.80 -41.82 34.25
CA ASP A 69 -4.41 -42.76 35.33
C ASP A 69 -2.89 -43.01 35.34
N ILE A 70 -2.11 -42.07 34.82
CA ILE A 70 -0.66 -42.22 34.60
C ILE A 70 0.04 -41.08 35.35
N ASP A 71 1.12 -41.42 36.06
CA ASP A 71 1.89 -40.46 36.86
C ASP A 71 2.55 -39.40 35.96
N GLU A 72 2.60 -38.16 36.43
CA GLU A 72 2.99 -36.97 35.63
C GLU A 72 4.45 -37.06 35.12
N ASP A 73 5.29 -37.81 35.83
CA ASP A 73 6.71 -38.06 35.55
C ASP A 73 6.98 -39.28 34.66
N ASP A 74 5.96 -40.05 34.28
CA ASP A 74 6.11 -41.27 33.49
C ASP A 74 6.29 -40.94 32.00
N GLU A 75 7.35 -41.47 31.37
CA GLU A 75 7.58 -41.31 29.91
C GLU A 75 6.40 -41.86 29.10
N VAL A 76 5.64 -42.80 29.68
CA VAL A 76 4.42 -43.38 29.11
C VAL A 76 3.28 -42.36 29.00
N LEU A 77 3.13 -41.44 29.97
CA LEU A 77 2.13 -40.37 29.86
C LEU A 77 2.48 -39.43 28.71
N LYS A 78 3.77 -39.12 28.53
CA LYS A 78 4.24 -38.26 27.42
C LYS A 78 4.05 -38.95 26.07
N GLU A 79 4.29 -40.25 25.96
CA GLU A 79 4.05 -41.02 24.72
C GLU A 79 2.54 -41.13 24.43
N PHE A 80 1.72 -41.41 25.44
CA PHE A 80 0.26 -41.47 25.32
C PHE A 80 -0.37 -40.12 24.97
N ILE A 81 0.04 -39.03 25.60
CA ILE A 81 -0.39 -37.66 25.27
C ILE A 81 0.07 -37.27 23.86
N ASN A 82 1.30 -37.63 23.46
CA ASN A 82 1.79 -37.37 22.10
C ASN A 82 1.00 -38.17 21.04
N GLU A 83 0.59 -39.39 21.36
CA GLU A 83 -0.24 -40.24 20.49
C GLU A 83 -1.70 -39.78 20.44
N TYR A 84 -2.24 -39.23 21.54
CA TYR A 84 -3.58 -38.64 21.65
C TYR A 84 -3.58 -37.11 21.58
N ASN A 85 -3.01 -36.53 20.52
CA ASN A 85 -3.18 -35.11 20.19
C ASN A 85 -4.62 -34.81 19.68
N ALA A 86 -5.04 -33.55 19.50
CA ALA A 86 -6.43 -33.27 19.10
C ALA A 86 -6.86 -33.77 17.72
N TYR A 87 -5.92 -34.14 16.84
CA TYR A 87 -6.31 -34.88 15.64
C TYR A 87 -6.89 -36.24 16.02
N THR A 88 -6.26 -36.93 16.98
CA THR A 88 -6.74 -38.20 17.53
C THR A 88 -8.07 -38.04 18.27
N TRP A 89 -8.27 -36.98 19.06
CA TRP A 89 -9.56 -36.73 19.74
C TRP A 89 -10.68 -36.38 18.77
N GLY A 90 -10.41 -35.56 17.75
CA GLY A 90 -11.37 -35.23 16.71
C GLY A 90 -11.80 -36.46 15.92
N ASP A 91 -10.85 -37.32 15.55
CA ASP A 91 -11.15 -38.59 14.85
C ASP A 91 -11.87 -39.58 15.77
N MET A 92 -11.50 -39.62 17.06
CA MET A 92 -12.17 -40.47 18.04
C MET A 92 -13.62 -40.05 18.30
N MET A 93 -13.91 -38.74 18.37
CA MET A 93 -15.28 -38.22 18.48
C MET A 93 -16.14 -38.57 17.25
N ARG A 94 -15.52 -38.79 16.08
CA ARG A 94 -16.20 -39.25 14.85
C ARG A 94 -16.24 -40.76 14.70
N SER A 95 -15.50 -41.50 15.53
CA SER A 95 -15.46 -42.95 15.50
C SER A 95 -16.78 -43.56 16.00
N ASP A 96 -17.09 -44.78 15.52
CA ASP A 96 -18.28 -45.53 15.92
C ASP A 96 -18.40 -45.68 17.44
N ARG A 97 -17.26 -45.76 18.15
CA ARG A 97 -17.20 -45.93 19.61
C ARG A 97 -17.91 -44.81 20.38
N VAL A 98 -17.89 -43.59 19.85
CA VAL A 98 -18.59 -42.43 20.44
C VAL A 98 -19.86 -42.13 19.65
N MET A 99 -19.78 -42.14 18.32
CA MET A 99 -20.87 -41.77 17.41
C MET A 99 -22.12 -42.66 17.60
N ASP A 100 -21.96 -43.96 17.87
CA ASP A 100 -23.11 -44.85 18.08
C ASP A 100 -23.95 -44.41 19.29
N THR A 101 -23.30 -43.96 20.36
CA THR A 101 -23.98 -43.45 21.56
C THR A 101 -24.68 -42.11 21.30
N VAL A 102 -24.10 -41.28 20.44
CA VAL A 102 -24.69 -40.00 20.02
C VAL A 102 -25.92 -40.23 19.13
N LEU A 103 -25.83 -41.14 18.16
CA LEU A 103 -26.92 -41.49 17.23
C LEU A 103 -28.12 -42.12 17.96
N LEU A 104 -27.88 -42.87 19.04
CA LEU A 104 -28.96 -43.37 19.90
C LEU A 104 -29.77 -42.25 20.56
N GLN A 105 -29.14 -41.11 20.85
CA GLN A 105 -29.79 -39.95 21.47
C GLN A 105 -30.38 -38.99 20.42
N LEU A 106 -29.90 -39.06 19.18
CA LEU A 106 -30.31 -38.20 18.06
C LEU A 106 -30.72 -39.04 16.84
N PRO A 107 -31.78 -39.88 16.95
CA PRO A 107 -32.20 -40.75 15.85
C PRO A 107 -32.80 -39.98 14.66
N ASP A 108 -33.14 -38.70 14.86
CA ASP A 108 -33.71 -37.78 13.88
C ASP A 108 -32.65 -37.04 13.05
N VAL A 109 -31.35 -37.22 13.36
CA VAL A 109 -30.25 -36.51 12.71
C VAL A 109 -29.36 -37.51 11.97
N GLU A 110 -29.05 -37.22 10.70
CA GLU A 110 -28.11 -38.05 9.95
C GLU A 110 -26.69 -37.96 10.51
N ARG A 111 -26.00 -39.10 10.55
CA ARG A 111 -24.61 -39.20 10.98
C ARG A 111 -23.68 -38.21 10.28
N SER A 112 -23.85 -38.02 8.97
CA SER A 112 -23.06 -37.10 8.14
C SER A 112 -23.14 -35.65 8.63
N VAL A 113 -24.32 -35.22 9.10
CA VAL A 113 -24.56 -33.88 9.64
C VAL A 113 -23.85 -33.70 10.98
N ILE A 114 -23.87 -34.73 11.82
CA ILE A 114 -23.19 -34.74 13.11
C ILE A 114 -21.68 -34.69 12.89
N GLU A 115 -21.12 -35.54 12.04
CA GLU A 115 -19.68 -35.58 11.74
C GLU A 115 -19.15 -34.25 11.21
N ALA A 116 -19.89 -33.61 10.30
CA ALA A 116 -19.55 -32.32 9.73
C ALA A 116 -19.67 -31.16 10.73
N SER A 117 -20.47 -31.32 11.78
CA SER A 117 -20.67 -30.28 12.79
C SER A 117 -19.53 -30.16 13.81
N ILE A 118 -18.72 -31.22 13.95
CA ILE A 118 -17.69 -31.35 14.98
C ILE A 118 -16.39 -30.67 14.54
N SER A 119 -15.88 -29.79 15.39
CA SER A 119 -14.52 -29.26 15.32
C SER A 119 -13.91 -29.28 16.71
N THR A 120 -12.64 -29.68 16.83
CA THR A 120 -11.92 -29.70 18.11
C THR A 120 -10.78 -28.68 18.08
N GLU A 121 -10.47 -28.07 19.22
CA GLU A 121 -9.33 -27.17 19.39
C GLU A 121 -8.51 -27.59 20.62
N ILE A 122 -7.17 -27.58 20.47
CA ILE A 122 -6.23 -27.84 21.57
C ILE A 122 -6.10 -26.56 22.39
N VAL A 123 -6.44 -26.64 23.67
CA VAL A 123 -5.84 -25.75 24.66
C VAL A 123 -4.43 -26.28 24.91
N SER A 124 -3.42 -25.44 25.13
CA SER A 124 -2.02 -25.86 25.35
C SER A 124 -1.81 -26.92 26.45
N ASP A 125 -2.85 -27.21 27.22
CA ASP A 125 -2.92 -28.20 28.28
C ASP A 125 -3.65 -29.48 27.78
N PRO A 126 -2.97 -30.65 27.75
CA PRO A 126 -3.52 -31.91 27.23
C PRO A 126 -4.63 -32.54 28.10
N GLU A 127 -4.87 -32.01 29.29
CA GLU A 127 -6.01 -32.41 30.14
C GLU A 127 -7.33 -31.79 29.67
N PHE A 128 -7.27 -30.78 28.80
CA PHE A 128 -8.44 -30.04 28.36
C PHE A 128 -8.69 -30.19 26.87
N LEU A 129 -9.91 -30.62 26.53
CA LEU A 129 -10.38 -30.69 25.15
C LEU A 129 -11.56 -29.74 24.95
N THR A 130 -11.40 -28.77 24.06
CA THR A 130 -12.49 -27.91 23.63
C THR A 130 -13.09 -28.46 22.34
N ALA A 131 -14.38 -28.80 22.38
CA ALA A 131 -15.15 -29.24 21.23
C ALA A 131 -16.21 -28.18 20.84
N TYR A 132 -16.35 -27.97 19.54
CA TYR A 132 -17.31 -27.07 18.94
C TYR A 132 -18.28 -27.86 18.07
N PHE A 133 -19.57 -27.59 18.23
CA PHE A 133 -20.65 -28.19 17.46
C PHE A 133 -21.37 -27.09 16.70
N THR A 134 -21.16 -27.03 15.39
CA THR A 134 -21.65 -25.94 14.53
C THR A 134 -22.70 -26.44 13.54
N THR A 135 -23.92 -25.92 13.62
CA THR A 135 -25.02 -26.23 12.69
C THR A 135 -25.82 -24.98 12.30
N GLY A 136 -26.79 -25.12 11.40
CA GLY A 136 -27.67 -24.02 10.99
C GLY A 136 -28.76 -23.65 12.00
N ASP A 137 -28.94 -24.44 13.06
CA ASP A 137 -29.97 -24.25 14.09
C ASP A 137 -29.33 -24.29 15.49
N ALA A 138 -29.61 -23.28 16.31
CA ALA A 138 -29.11 -23.21 17.68
C ALA A 138 -29.55 -24.42 18.52
N ALA A 139 -30.82 -24.83 18.38
CA ALA A 139 -31.36 -25.95 19.15
C ALA A 139 -30.69 -27.28 18.77
N LEU A 140 -30.39 -27.46 17.49
CA LEU A 140 -29.68 -28.64 17.01
C LEU A 140 -28.24 -28.69 17.53
N SER A 141 -27.51 -27.58 17.48
CA SER A 141 -26.14 -27.50 18.03
C SER A 141 -26.09 -27.84 19.52
N ASP A 142 -27.04 -27.32 20.32
CA ASP A 142 -27.14 -27.62 21.76
C ASP A 142 -27.49 -29.09 22.02
N ARG A 143 -28.42 -29.66 21.24
CA ARG A 143 -28.78 -31.08 21.32
C ARG A 143 -27.59 -31.99 21.00
N ILE A 144 -26.81 -31.66 19.96
CA ILE A 144 -25.59 -32.40 19.60
C ILE A 144 -24.57 -32.31 20.74
N ALA A 145 -24.34 -31.12 21.29
CA ALA A 145 -23.43 -30.95 22.42
C ALA A 145 -23.87 -31.77 23.65
N ALA A 146 -25.17 -31.78 23.98
CA ALA A 146 -25.71 -32.58 25.08
C ALA A 146 -25.55 -34.08 24.84
N ALA A 147 -25.76 -34.56 23.61
CA ALA A 147 -25.55 -35.96 23.28
C ALA A 147 -24.07 -36.36 23.39
N TYR A 148 -23.15 -35.49 22.95
CA TYR A 148 -21.72 -35.69 23.11
C TYR A 148 -21.27 -35.67 24.57
N ASN A 149 -21.88 -34.84 25.42
CA ASN A 149 -21.60 -34.86 26.87
C ASN A 149 -21.85 -36.24 27.46
N CYS A 150 -23.00 -36.84 27.15
CA CYS A 150 -23.31 -38.19 27.61
C CYS A 150 -22.38 -39.25 26.99
N ALA A 151 -22.10 -39.15 25.68
CA ALA A 151 -21.27 -40.12 24.97
C ALA A 151 -19.80 -40.09 25.42
N MET A 152 -19.22 -38.91 25.62
CA MET A 152 -17.84 -38.74 26.07
C MET A 152 -17.64 -39.21 27.51
N THR A 153 -18.58 -38.90 28.42
CA THR A 153 -18.52 -39.42 29.79
C THR A 153 -18.67 -40.94 29.83
N ALA A 154 -19.57 -41.52 29.02
CA ALA A 154 -19.70 -42.97 28.90
C ALA A 154 -18.43 -43.60 28.33
N PHE A 155 -17.84 -43.00 27.29
CA PHE A 155 -16.58 -43.45 26.70
C PHE A 155 -15.44 -43.44 27.74
N GLY A 156 -15.33 -42.36 28.54
CA GLY A 156 -14.35 -42.28 29.62
C GLY A 156 -14.44 -43.45 30.60
N GLN A 157 -15.65 -43.85 30.97
CA GLN A 157 -15.87 -45.03 31.83
C GLN A 157 -15.42 -46.34 31.17
N THR A 158 -15.59 -46.49 29.85
CA THR A 158 -15.13 -47.70 29.13
C THR A 158 -13.62 -47.82 29.02
N MET A 159 -12.90 -46.70 29.21
CA MET A 159 -11.44 -46.64 29.12
C MET A 159 -10.74 -46.72 30.49
N GLN A 160 -11.51 -46.85 31.58
CA GLN A 160 -10.99 -47.08 32.94
C GLN A 160 -10.04 -48.29 32.96
N GLY A 161 -8.84 -48.08 33.50
CA GLY A 161 -7.78 -49.08 33.57
C GLY A 161 -6.99 -49.29 32.27
N ARG A 162 -7.16 -48.43 31.26
CA ARG A 162 -6.40 -48.44 30.00
C ARG A 162 -5.64 -47.12 29.74
N GLY A 163 -5.33 -46.37 30.81
CA GLY A 163 -4.61 -45.09 30.75
C GLY A 163 -5.47 -43.83 31.00
N LEU A 164 -6.79 -43.98 31.09
CA LEU A 164 -7.73 -42.88 31.35
C LEU A 164 -8.71 -43.25 32.47
N THR A 165 -8.92 -42.36 33.42
CA THR A 165 -9.78 -42.55 34.60
C THR A 165 -11.21 -42.08 34.34
N ALA A 166 -11.36 -40.89 33.75
CA ALA A 166 -12.66 -40.30 33.45
C ALA A 166 -12.56 -39.20 32.39
N ILE A 167 -13.68 -38.93 31.72
CA ILE A 167 -13.88 -37.71 30.94
C ILE A 167 -15.07 -36.97 31.53
N GLU A 168 -14.81 -35.78 32.04
CA GLU A 168 -15.80 -34.95 32.72
C GLU A 168 -16.15 -33.72 31.89
N VAL A 169 -17.41 -33.31 31.95
CA VAL A 169 -17.85 -32.06 31.33
C VAL A 169 -17.56 -30.93 32.30
N TRP A 170 -16.54 -30.12 32.01
CA TRP A 170 -16.20 -28.98 32.85
C TRP A 170 -17.15 -27.82 32.60
N LYS A 171 -17.34 -27.47 31.32
CA LYS A 171 -18.15 -26.30 30.93
C LYS A 171 -18.90 -26.58 29.65
N THR A 172 -20.17 -26.19 29.61
CA THR A 172 -20.97 -26.16 28.38
C THR A 172 -21.45 -24.72 28.17
N VAL A 173 -21.23 -24.20 26.96
CA VAL A 173 -21.71 -22.90 26.50
C VAL A 173 -22.72 -23.15 25.41
N SER A 174 -23.97 -22.71 25.64
CA SER A 174 -25.07 -22.85 24.69
C SER A 174 -24.78 -22.15 23.36
N ALA A 175 -25.48 -22.59 22.32
CA ALA A 175 -25.23 -22.23 20.94
C ALA A 175 -25.32 -20.72 20.70
N GLN A 176 -24.20 -20.13 20.30
CA GLN A 176 -24.12 -18.72 19.91
C GLN A 176 -23.98 -18.59 18.40
N ALA A 177 -24.55 -17.52 17.82
CA ALA A 177 -24.39 -17.26 16.40
C ALA A 177 -22.91 -17.03 16.07
N VAL A 178 -22.34 -17.88 15.22
CA VAL A 178 -20.98 -17.74 14.70
C VAL A 178 -21.00 -16.54 13.75
N LEU A 179 -20.61 -15.38 14.26
CA LEU A 179 -20.33 -14.23 13.42
C LEU A 179 -18.97 -14.49 12.77
N PRO A 180 -18.90 -14.70 11.43
CA PRO A 180 -17.62 -14.86 10.77
C PRO A 180 -16.77 -13.63 11.06
N GLU A 181 -15.54 -13.90 11.51
CA GLU A 181 -14.58 -12.91 11.98
C GLU A 181 -14.52 -11.75 10.99
N ASN A 182 -14.86 -10.55 11.46
CA ASN A 182 -15.03 -9.41 10.58
C ASN A 182 -13.67 -8.75 10.29
N LYS A 183 -13.00 -9.19 9.22
CA LYS A 183 -11.68 -8.69 8.81
C LYS A 183 -11.73 -7.40 7.98
N VAL A 184 -12.86 -6.67 7.99
CA VAL A 184 -12.99 -5.36 7.30
C VAL A 184 -11.87 -4.40 7.70
N LYS A 185 -11.49 -4.35 8.99
CA LYS A 185 -10.40 -3.49 9.45
C LYS A 185 -9.07 -3.84 8.78
N ASN A 186 -8.78 -5.13 8.66
CA ASN A 186 -7.56 -5.62 8.02
C ASN A 186 -7.59 -5.35 6.51
N ALA A 187 -8.74 -5.55 5.86
CA ALA A 187 -8.94 -5.25 4.45
C ALA A 187 -8.77 -3.74 4.17
N ALA A 188 -9.32 -2.87 5.02
CA ALA A 188 -9.16 -1.43 4.92
C ALA A 188 -7.70 -0.99 5.12
N ALA A 189 -7.01 -1.57 6.11
CA ALA A 189 -5.59 -1.29 6.36
C ALA A 189 -4.71 -1.71 5.18
N LEU A 190 -4.95 -2.87 4.59
CA LEU A 190 -4.26 -3.33 3.39
C LEU A 190 -4.54 -2.40 2.20
N GLY A 191 -5.80 -2.01 2.01
CA GLY A 191 -6.19 -1.03 0.99
C GLY A 191 -5.52 0.32 1.17
N LEU A 192 -5.34 0.77 2.40
CA LEU A 192 -4.63 2.01 2.73
C LEU A 192 -3.17 1.94 2.29
N VAL A 193 -2.47 0.86 2.63
CA VAL A 193 -1.05 0.67 2.27
C VAL A 193 -0.89 0.59 0.75
N LEU A 194 -1.73 -0.20 0.06
CA LEU A 194 -1.68 -0.29 -1.39
C LEU A 194 -2.01 1.05 -2.07
N GLY A 195 -3.03 1.77 -1.58
CA GLY A 195 -3.39 3.09 -2.08
C GLY A 195 -2.25 4.10 -1.91
N LEU A 196 -1.54 4.06 -0.78
CA LEU A 196 -0.37 4.90 -0.54
C LEU A 196 0.76 4.58 -1.52
N LEU A 197 1.07 3.30 -1.74
CA LEU A 197 2.11 2.88 -2.69
C LEU A 197 1.79 3.32 -4.12
N VAL A 198 0.53 3.15 -4.56
CA VAL A 198 0.08 3.60 -5.87
C VAL A 198 0.11 5.13 -5.97
N GLY A 199 -0.24 5.84 -4.90
CA GLY A 199 -0.14 7.30 -4.83
C GLY A 199 1.30 7.78 -5.00
N ILE A 200 2.25 7.19 -4.28
CA ILE A 200 3.68 7.49 -4.39
C ILE A 200 4.18 7.20 -5.81
N LEU A 201 3.84 6.04 -6.36
CA LEU A 201 4.20 5.67 -7.73
C LEU A 201 3.62 6.68 -8.75
N GLY A 202 2.35 7.07 -8.59
CA GLY A 202 1.69 8.05 -9.45
C GLY A 202 2.36 9.42 -9.40
N VAL A 203 2.77 9.88 -8.20
CA VAL A 203 3.54 11.12 -8.03
C VAL A 203 4.92 11.00 -8.67
N ALA A 204 5.60 9.86 -8.52
CA ALA A 204 6.90 9.62 -9.15
C ALA A 204 6.82 9.61 -10.68
N VAL A 205 5.83 8.93 -11.26
CA VAL A 205 5.58 8.92 -12.70
C VAL A 205 5.23 10.33 -13.19
N TRP A 206 4.37 11.05 -12.47
CA TRP A 206 4.05 12.45 -12.78
C TRP A 206 5.31 13.32 -12.75
N TYR A 207 6.19 13.16 -11.77
CA TYR A 207 7.46 13.87 -11.68
C TYR A 207 8.39 13.60 -12.87
N VAL A 208 8.50 12.34 -13.30
CA VAL A 208 9.30 11.97 -14.49
C VAL A 208 8.73 12.58 -15.78
N LEU A 209 7.41 12.73 -15.86
CA LEU A 209 6.72 13.32 -17.01
C LEU A 209 6.71 14.85 -16.99
N ASP A 210 6.92 15.48 -15.83
CA ASP A 210 6.81 16.92 -15.65
C ASP A 210 8.13 17.66 -15.98
N ASP A 211 8.24 18.10 -17.23
CA ASP A 211 9.33 18.95 -17.76
C ASP A 211 9.19 20.45 -17.33
N SER A 212 8.30 20.80 -16.41
CA SER A 212 7.96 22.21 -16.09
C SER A 212 8.93 22.91 -15.13
N VAL A 213 9.71 22.17 -14.34
CA VAL A 213 10.66 22.73 -13.35
C VAL A 213 12.07 22.70 -13.94
N LEU A 214 12.50 23.80 -14.55
CA LEU A 214 13.85 23.94 -15.11
C LEU A 214 14.78 24.59 -14.08
N LEU A 215 15.77 23.86 -13.62
CA LEU A 215 16.88 24.46 -12.89
C LEU A 215 17.94 24.98 -13.88
N SER A 216 18.73 25.98 -13.49
CA SER A 216 19.80 26.55 -14.32
C SER A 216 20.76 25.47 -14.84
N SER A 217 21.09 24.47 -14.02
CA SER A 217 21.91 23.33 -14.42
C SER A 217 21.29 22.47 -15.52
N ASP A 218 19.96 22.35 -15.56
CA ASP A 218 19.27 21.52 -16.56
C ASP A 218 19.28 22.20 -17.93
N VAL A 219 19.17 23.54 -17.95
CA VAL A 219 19.23 24.33 -19.18
C VAL A 219 20.67 24.39 -19.70
N GLU A 220 21.65 24.63 -18.83
CA GLU A 220 23.07 24.71 -19.22
C GLU A 220 23.59 23.38 -19.77
N LYS A 221 23.22 22.26 -19.14
CA LYS A 221 23.64 20.93 -19.60
C LYS A 221 22.90 20.47 -20.85
N ARG A 222 21.59 20.72 -20.96
CA ARG A 222 20.78 20.19 -22.09
C ARG A 222 20.79 21.09 -23.32
N CYS A 223 20.96 22.39 -23.15
CA CYS A 223 20.94 23.36 -24.26
C CYS A 223 22.34 23.93 -24.58
N ALA A 224 23.38 23.60 -23.80
CA ALA A 224 24.75 24.10 -23.95
C ALA A 224 24.85 25.65 -23.99
N ILE A 225 23.88 26.34 -23.38
CA ILE A 225 23.80 27.80 -23.33
C ILE A 225 23.79 28.23 -21.85
N PRO A 226 24.62 29.22 -21.46
CA PRO A 226 24.69 29.69 -20.07
C PRO A 226 23.38 30.34 -19.62
N VAL A 227 22.93 30.04 -18.41
CA VAL A 227 21.78 30.71 -17.79
C VAL A 227 22.29 31.92 -17.02
N LEU A 228 21.83 33.11 -17.41
CA LEU A 228 22.32 34.38 -16.86
C LEU A 228 21.66 34.75 -15.52
N GLY A 229 20.58 34.06 -15.15
CA GLY A 229 19.93 34.20 -13.85
C GLY A 229 18.41 33.98 -13.89
N TYR A 230 17.78 34.28 -12.75
CA TYR A 230 16.34 34.12 -12.53
C TYR A 230 15.67 35.50 -12.35
N ARG A 231 14.54 35.72 -13.01
CA ARG A 231 13.63 36.85 -12.75
C ARG A 231 12.40 36.29 -12.02
N THR A 232 12.30 36.55 -10.72
CA THR A 232 11.25 36.03 -9.85
C THR A 232 9.91 36.73 -10.08
N ALA A 233 8.79 36.03 -9.87
CA ALA A 233 7.44 36.59 -10.03
C ALA A 233 7.09 37.67 -8.97
N LYS A 234 7.75 37.62 -7.80
CA LYS A 234 7.79 38.70 -6.81
C LYS A 234 9.21 39.26 -6.80
N PRO A 235 9.41 40.58 -6.88
CA PRO A 235 10.75 41.16 -6.93
C PRO A 235 11.51 40.75 -5.66
N ASP A 236 12.56 39.97 -5.85
CA ASP A 236 13.51 39.60 -4.81
C ASP A 236 14.81 40.37 -5.08
N GLU A 237 15.22 41.20 -4.12
CA GLU A 237 16.39 42.08 -4.29
C GLU A 237 17.69 41.29 -4.49
N GLN A 238 17.81 40.07 -3.95
CA GLN A 238 19.04 39.29 -4.04
C GLN A 238 19.22 38.65 -5.41
N PHE A 239 18.18 37.98 -5.94
CA PHE A 239 18.23 37.39 -7.28
C PHE A 239 18.20 38.46 -8.38
N GLY A 240 17.50 39.57 -8.16
CA GLY A 240 17.53 40.75 -9.03
C GLY A 240 18.93 41.37 -9.12
N ALA A 241 19.61 41.57 -7.98
CA ALA A 241 20.96 42.14 -7.96
C ALA A 241 22.01 41.23 -8.64
N LEU A 242 21.89 39.90 -8.50
CA LEU A 242 22.76 38.93 -9.17
C LEU A 242 22.54 38.92 -10.69
N LEU A 243 21.28 38.96 -11.14
CA LEU A 243 20.95 39.06 -12.57
C LEU A 243 21.47 40.39 -13.14
N ASP A 244 21.25 41.50 -12.45
CA ASP A 244 21.72 42.82 -12.88
C ASP A 244 23.25 42.91 -12.93
N ALA A 245 23.96 42.28 -11.99
CA ALA A 245 25.42 42.20 -12.00
C ALA A 245 25.93 41.41 -13.22
N GLN A 246 25.31 40.28 -13.55
CA GLN A 246 25.68 39.48 -14.72
C GLN A 246 25.32 40.17 -16.05
N LEU A 247 24.16 40.82 -16.12
CA LEU A 247 23.75 41.61 -17.29
C LEU A 247 24.69 42.80 -17.52
N ARG A 248 25.10 43.50 -16.46
CA ARG A 248 26.10 44.59 -16.57
C ARG A 248 27.47 44.07 -17.00
N ALA A 249 27.90 42.92 -16.49
CA ALA A 249 29.16 42.29 -16.88
C ALA A 249 29.16 41.81 -18.34
N LYS A 250 28.01 41.41 -18.89
CA LYS A 250 27.88 41.03 -20.32
C LYS A 250 27.64 42.23 -21.23
N ALA A 251 26.92 43.25 -20.78
CA ALA A 251 26.65 44.48 -21.54
C ALA A 251 27.94 45.27 -21.83
N SER A 252 28.94 45.16 -20.94
CA SER A 252 30.26 45.74 -21.17
C SER A 252 31.09 45.00 -22.22
N GLN A 253 30.72 43.77 -22.59
CA GLN A 253 31.44 42.94 -23.57
C GLN A 253 30.76 42.92 -24.95
N SER A 254 29.43 42.97 -25.01
CA SER A 254 28.67 42.92 -26.27
C SER A 254 27.26 43.50 -26.10
N ALA A 255 26.78 44.27 -27.07
CA ALA A 255 25.37 44.68 -27.13
C ALA A 255 24.48 43.45 -27.33
N PHE A 256 23.35 43.36 -26.61
CA PHE A 256 22.43 42.22 -26.69
C PHE A 256 20.97 42.69 -26.66
N GLN A 257 20.05 41.85 -27.17
CA GLN A 257 18.60 42.13 -27.15
C GLN A 257 17.83 41.03 -26.40
N GLU A 258 16.92 41.42 -25.51
CA GLU A 258 16.04 40.53 -24.75
C GLU A 258 14.77 40.20 -25.55
N ILE A 259 14.48 38.91 -25.79
CA ILE A 259 13.27 38.46 -26.49
C ILE A 259 12.61 37.31 -25.73
N SER A 260 11.26 37.34 -25.65
CA SER A 260 10.47 36.25 -25.06
C SER A 260 10.41 35.02 -25.97
N LEU A 261 10.50 33.83 -25.37
CA LEU A 261 10.36 32.54 -26.05
C LEU A 261 9.05 32.44 -26.86
N ASP A 262 7.94 32.96 -26.31
CA ASP A 262 6.64 32.96 -26.98
C ASP A 262 6.62 33.83 -28.24
N THR A 263 7.42 34.90 -28.27
CA THR A 263 7.55 35.81 -29.42
C THR A 263 8.39 35.18 -30.52
N VAL A 264 9.43 34.43 -30.17
CA VAL A 264 10.24 33.64 -31.13
C VAL A 264 9.41 32.52 -31.75
N LEU A 265 8.62 31.80 -30.95
CA LEU A 265 7.80 30.68 -31.41
C LEU A 265 6.55 31.12 -32.20
N SER A 266 5.98 32.29 -31.90
CA SER A 266 4.83 32.83 -32.64
C SER A 266 5.19 33.47 -33.99
N GLY A 267 6.49 33.59 -34.31
CA GLY A 267 6.96 34.14 -35.58
C GLY A 267 6.68 35.64 -35.76
N THR A 268 6.25 36.33 -34.70
CA THR A 268 5.90 37.76 -34.69
C THR A 268 7.09 38.69 -34.57
N MET A 269 8.31 38.18 -34.76
CA MET A 269 9.52 39.01 -34.86
C MET A 269 9.36 39.97 -36.04
N GLY A 270 9.11 41.24 -35.73
CA GLY A 270 9.08 42.31 -36.71
C GLY A 270 10.40 42.35 -37.47
N LEU A 271 10.31 42.27 -38.79
CA LEU A 271 11.39 42.59 -39.72
C LEU A 271 11.81 44.05 -39.48
N GLY A 272 12.82 44.23 -38.64
CA GLY A 272 13.57 45.47 -38.48
C GLY A 272 15.04 45.15 -38.60
N GLU A 273 15.68 45.76 -39.58
CA GLU A 273 17.10 45.62 -39.93
C GLU A 273 18.02 45.98 -38.76
N GLU A 274 18.39 45.01 -37.91
CA GLU A 274 19.59 45.15 -37.07
C GLU A 274 20.38 43.84 -37.07
N GLU A 275 21.31 43.78 -38.02
CA GLU A 275 22.60 43.08 -37.99
C GLU A 275 22.97 42.35 -36.69
N LYS A 276 22.97 41.00 -36.72
CA LYS A 276 23.84 40.12 -35.91
C LYS A 276 24.02 40.47 -34.42
N ILE A 277 23.02 41.06 -33.77
CA ILE A 277 23.09 41.34 -32.33
C ILE A 277 22.81 40.03 -31.59
N PRO A 278 23.65 39.62 -30.64
CA PRO A 278 23.39 38.42 -29.84
C PRO A 278 22.11 38.55 -28.99
N LEU A 279 21.33 37.47 -28.93
CA LEU A 279 20.02 37.44 -28.24
C LEU A 279 20.09 36.80 -26.85
N ILE A 280 19.25 37.31 -25.94
CA ILE A 280 18.94 36.68 -24.64
C ILE A 280 17.47 36.24 -24.63
N LEU A 281 17.23 34.96 -24.36
CA LEU A 281 15.89 34.37 -24.35
C LEU A 281 15.25 34.42 -22.95
N LEU A 282 14.06 35.00 -22.85
CA LEU A 282 13.24 34.98 -21.64
C LEU A 282 12.31 33.75 -21.68
N VAL A 283 12.45 32.85 -20.71
CA VAL A 283 11.72 31.57 -20.64
C VAL A 283 10.88 31.52 -19.37
N ARG A 284 9.56 31.38 -19.50
CA ARG A 284 8.65 31.36 -18.33
C ARG A 284 8.76 30.05 -17.55
N TRP A 285 8.93 30.15 -16.25
CA TRP A 285 8.87 29.06 -15.28
C TRP A 285 7.44 28.47 -15.28
N ASN A 286 7.31 27.15 -15.14
CA ASN A 286 6.04 26.41 -15.19
C ASN A 286 5.43 26.21 -16.60
N THR A 287 6.17 26.48 -17.67
CA THR A 287 5.79 26.01 -19.02
C THR A 287 6.68 24.84 -19.46
N PRO A 288 6.15 23.82 -20.16
CA PRO A 288 6.94 22.70 -20.66
C PRO A 288 7.89 23.22 -21.75
N CYS A 289 9.12 23.51 -21.33
CA CYS A 289 10.01 24.40 -22.07
C CYS A 289 11.16 23.71 -22.78
N ILE A 290 11.62 22.53 -22.37
CA ILE A 290 12.84 21.93 -22.97
C ILE A 290 12.66 21.66 -24.47
N LYS A 291 11.52 21.06 -24.86
CA LYS A 291 11.23 20.78 -26.28
C LYS A 291 10.96 22.05 -27.09
N LYS A 292 10.27 23.02 -26.50
CA LYS A 292 9.98 24.33 -27.12
C LYS A 292 11.23 25.19 -27.27
N LEU A 293 12.12 25.14 -26.29
CA LEU A 293 13.40 25.82 -26.26
C LEU A 293 14.35 25.22 -27.30
N GLY A 294 14.43 23.88 -27.39
CA GLY A 294 15.16 23.20 -28.47
C GLY A 294 14.70 23.63 -29.86
N LEU A 295 13.37 23.68 -30.09
CA LEU A 295 12.79 24.18 -31.34
C LEU A 295 13.12 25.66 -31.61
N ALA A 296 13.04 26.52 -30.60
CA ALA A 296 13.37 27.94 -30.74
C ALA A 296 14.87 28.14 -31.05
N LEU A 297 15.74 27.37 -30.43
CA LEU A 297 17.19 27.40 -30.69
C LEU A 297 17.52 26.90 -32.10
N ASP A 298 16.86 25.84 -32.57
CA ASP A 298 17.04 25.36 -33.96
C ASP A 298 16.57 26.40 -34.97
N LEU A 299 15.45 27.09 -34.73
CA LEU A 299 14.95 28.17 -35.58
C LEU A 299 15.89 29.39 -35.62
N LEU A 300 16.48 29.76 -34.48
CA LEU A 300 17.43 30.86 -34.38
C LEU A 300 18.78 30.50 -35.02
N ALA A 301 19.23 29.25 -34.87
CA ALA A 301 20.43 28.75 -35.54
C ALA A 301 20.29 28.71 -37.06
N GLN A 302 19.10 28.37 -37.58
CA GLN A 302 18.78 28.46 -39.02
C GLN A 302 18.80 29.89 -39.56
N ARG A 303 18.64 30.90 -38.68
CA ARG A 303 18.66 32.33 -39.02
C ARG A 303 20.01 33.02 -38.78
N GLU A 304 21.06 32.25 -38.47
CA GLU A 304 22.41 32.74 -38.12
C GLU A 304 22.47 33.70 -36.93
N ILE A 305 21.48 33.66 -36.02
CA ILE A 305 21.46 34.52 -34.83
C ILE A 305 22.09 33.76 -33.65
N SER A 306 23.10 34.37 -33.02
CA SER A 306 23.79 33.79 -31.86
C SER A 306 23.03 34.09 -30.56
N VAL A 307 22.73 33.05 -29.78
CA VAL A 307 22.08 33.17 -28.47
C VAL A 307 23.14 33.19 -27.37
N VAL A 308 23.18 34.26 -26.59
CA VAL A 308 24.23 34.52 -25.57
C VAL A 308 23.85 34.03 -24.17
N GLY A 309 22.56 33.79 -23.92
CA GLY A 309 22.09 33.22 -22.66
C GLY A 309 20.58 33.10 -22.56
N VAL A 310 20.12 32.39 -21.53
CA VAL A 310 18.70 32.25 -21.17
C VAL A 310 18.45 32.87 -19.80
N ILE A 311 17.34 33.58 -19.65
CA ILE A 311 16.82 34.09 -18.37
C ILE A 311 15.51 33.37 -18.08
N LEU A 312 15.40 32.75 -16.91
CA LEU A 312 14.17 32.10 -16.46
C LEU A 312 13.29 33.13 -15.74
N THR A 313 12.10 33.40 -16.25
CA THR A 313 11.15 34.40 -15.76
C THR A 313 9.99 33.77 -14.99
N ASP A 314 9.31 34.53 -14.12
CA ASP A 314 8.18 34.10 -13.29
C ASP A 314 8.48 32.98 -12.27
N VAL A 315 9.73 32.90 -11.81
CA VAL A 315 10.14 31.87 -10.85
C VAL A 315 9.52 32.12 -9.48
N ASP A 316 9.03 31.06 -8.82
CA ASP A 316 8.60 31.14 -7.42
C ASP A 316 9.81 31.30 -6.49
N ALA A 317 9.92 32.47 -5.86
CA ALA A 317 11.00 32.81 -4.94
C ALA A 317 11.07 31.85 -3.73
N ARG A 318 9.92 31.32 -3.27
CA ARG A 318 9.90 30.34 -2.17
C ARG A 318 10.56 29.02 -2.55
N PHE A 319 10.38 28.59 -3.81
CA PHE A 319 11.02 27.41 -4.34
C PHE A 319 12.53 27.61 -4.49
N LEU A 320 12.97 28.77 -5.01
CA LEU A 320 14.40 29.10 -5.14
C LEU A 320 15.11 29.18 -3.79
N HIS A 321 14.50 29.84 -2.78
CA HIS A 321 15.08 29.91 -1.44
C HIS A 321 15.21 28.53 -0.80
N ALA A 322 14.18 27.69 -0.93
CA ALA A 322 14.20 26.36 -0.36
C ALA A 322 15.19 25.41 -1.07
N TYR A 323 15.44 25.61 -2.37
CA TYR A 323 16.35 24.80 -3.16
C TYR A 323 17.82 25.24 -3.00
N TYR A 324 18.12 26.54 -3.11
CA TYR A 324 19.48 27.06 -3.06
C TYR A 324 20.01 27.35 -1.65
N ARG A 325 19.15 27.33 -0.61
CA ARG A 325 19.52 27.72 0.77
C ARG A 325 20.34 29.03 0.77
N VAL A 326 19.75 30.09 0.23
CA VAL A 326 20.19 31.47 0.48
C VAL A 326 19.45 31.98 1.71
#